data_AF-A0A7S2A978-F1
#
_entry.id   AF-A0A7S2A978-F1
#
_cell.length_a   1.000
_cell.length_b   1.000
_cell.length_c   1.000
_cell.angle_alpha   90.00
_cell.angle_beta   90.00
_cell.angle_gamma   90.00
#
_symmetry.space_group_name_H-M   'P 1'
#
loop_
_entity.id
_entity.type
_entity.pdbx_description
1 polymer ?
#
loop_
_entity_poly.entity_id
_entity_poly.type
_entity_poly.pdbx_seq_one_letter_code
_entity_poly.pdbx_strand_id
1 'polypeptide(L)'
;GKKRKRRNDRENSDRKSKVTHDVGVAVDKPALPASEGGTEYGKGRSEGRADGGTGGGGITSYPYEVDYCDHFETPLRAYEDILPLLDLIAENVHPSKRGGGADNLLKRRSGFVPYDPYYCAGRALRLLQSLGFDHAVHRKRDFYADVASGSIPTHDALVTNPPYSGDHKERGIDFAL
;
A
#
# COMPACT_ATOMS: atom_id res chain seq x y z
N GLY A 1 -57.41 46.86 -4.64
CA GLY A 1 -55.96 46.65 -4.73
C GLY A 1 -55.53 45.44 -3.91
N LYS A 2 -54.51 44.70 -4.39
CA LYS A 2 -53.74 43.63 -3.70
C LYS A 2 -54.51 42.29 -3.48
N LYS A 3 -54.80 41.51 -4.53
CA LYS A 3 -54.00 40.35 -5.02
C LYS A 3 -52.75 39.97 -4.19
N ARG A 4 -52.61 38.65 -3.97
CA ARG A 4 -51.42 37.84 -3.57
C ARG A 4 -51.36 37.37 -2.10
N LYS A 5 -52.19 36.39 -1.77
CA LYS A 5 -51.91 35.38 -0.74
C LYS A 5 -52.66 34.11 -1.13
N ARG A 6 -51.98 33.15 -1.77
CA ARG A 6 -52.38 31.76 -2.10
C ARG A 6 -51.63 31.30 -3.36
N ARG A 7 -50.37 30.89 -3.19
CA ARG A 7 -49.59 30.03 -4.10
C ARG A 7 -48.23 29.85 -3.44
N ASN A 8 -48.04 28.69 -2.81
CA ASN A 8 -46.75 27.99 -2.73
C ASN A 8 -46.80 26.63 -2.01
N ASP A 9 -47.97 26.17 -1.54
CA ASP A 9 -48.06 24.87 -0.84
C ASP A 9 -48.43 23.67 -1.75
N ARG A 10 -48.07 23.67 -3.04
CA ARG A 10 -48.51 22.59 -3.97
C ARG A 10 -47.50 22.04 -4.98
N GLU A 11 -46.21 22.33 -4.84
CA GLU A 11 -45.18 21.74 -5.71
C GLU A 11 -44.00 21.23 -4.88
N ASN A 12 -44.18 20.10 -4.20
CA ASN A 12 -43.10 19.11 -4.07
C ASN A 12 -43.59 17.71 -3.64
N SER A 13 -44.85 17.39 -3.88
CA SER A 13 -45.30 15.99 -4.00
C SER A 13 -45.07 15.58 -5.44
N ASP A 14 -43.91 15.00 -5.75
CA ASP A 14 -43.66 14.09 -6.87
C ASP A 14 -42.16 14.09 -7.22
N ARG A 15 -41.40 13.30 -6.46
CA ARG A 15 -40.16 12.63 -6.90
C ARG A 15 -39.77 11.56 -5.87
N LYS A 16 -40.70 10.65 -5.62
CA LYS A 16 -40.45 9.36 -5.00
C LYS A 16 -40.11 8.37 -6.12
N SER A 17 -38.86 8.40 -6.58
CA SER A 17 -38.32 7.37 -7.48
C SER A 17 -37.18 6.66 -6.75
N LYS A 18 -37.48 5.42 -6.36
CA LYS A 18 -36.53 4.37 -6.01
C LYS A 18 -35.34 4.38 -6.96
N VAL A 19 -34.13 4.49 -6.42
CA VAL A 19 -32.94 3.85 -7.01
C VAL A 19 -32.13 3.30 -5.85
N THR A 20 -32.22 1.99 -5.67
CA THR A 20 -31.28 1.19 -4.91
C THR A 20 -30.01 1.06 -5.75
N HIS A 21 -28.87 1.53 -5.24
CA HIS A 21 -27.57 1.07 -5.71
C HIS A 21 -26.84 0.43 -4.54
N ASP A 22 -27.20 -0.82 -4.31
CA ASP A 22 -26.26 -1.83 -3.87
C ASP A 22 -25.21 -1.95 -4.97
N VAL A 23 -23.96 -1.60 -4.66
CA VAL A 23 -22.80 -2.10 -5.40
C VAL A 23 -21.76 -2.52 -4.36
N GLY A 24 -22.10 -3.54 -3.58
CA GLY A 24 -21.10 -4.39 -2.97
C GLY A 24 -20.49 -5.24 -4.07
N VAL A 25 -19.30 -4.88 -4.57
CA VAL A 25 -18.48 -5.82 -5.32
C VAL A 25 -17.58 -6.51 -4.28
N ALA A 26 -18.03 -7.66 -3.79
CA ALA A 26 -17.11 -8.63 -3.23
C ALA A 26 -16.24 -9.13 -4.40
N VAL A 27 -14.98 -8.67 -4.44
CA VAL A 27 -14.00 -9.20 -5.37
C VAL A 27 -13.38 -10.41 -4.67
N ASP A 28 -13.87 -11.60 -5.02
CA ASP A 28 -13.13 -12.83 -4.73
C ASP A 28 -11.79 -12.74 -5.45
N LYS A 29 -10.72 -12.49 -4.69
CA LYS A 29 -9.36 -12.51 -5.23
C LYS A 29 -8.98 -13.98 -5.50
N PRO A 30 -8.54 -14.33 -6.73
CA PRO A 30 -8.08 -15.68 -7.01
C PRO A 30 -6.79 -15.96 -6.24
N ALA A 31 -6.67 -17.19 -5.73
CA ALA A 31 -5.41 -17.70 -5.22
C ALA A 31 -4.38 -17.75 -6.36
N LEU A 32 -3.19 -17.20 -6.14
CA LEU A 32 -2.08 -17.30 -7.09
C LEU A 32 -1.68 -18.78 -7.26
N PRO A 33 -1.47 -19.27 -8.49
CA PRO A 33 -1.00 -20.64 -8.70
C PRO A 33 0.40 -20.81 -8.12
N ALA A 34 0.64 -21.96 -7.46
CA ALA A 34 1.98 -22.37 -7.08
C ALA A 34 2.81 -22.59 -8.35
N SER A 35 3.84 -21.78 -8.57
CA SER A 35 4.81 -22.01 -9.64
C SER A 35 5.86 -23.02 -9.16
N GLU A 36 5.82 -24.22 -9.74
CA GLU A 36 6.94 -25.16 -9.70
C GLU A 36 8.10 -24.55 -10.53
N GLY A 37 9.02 -23.89 -9.86
CA GLY A 37 10.21 -23.30 -10.45
C GLY A 37 11.37 -24.28 -10.50
N GLY A 38 11.44 -25.10 -11.55
CA GLY A 38 12.71 -25.64 -12.02
C GLY A 38 13.27 -24.73 -13.11
N THR A 39 14.40 -24.06 -12.85
CA THR A 39 15.48 -23.94 -13.83
C THR A 39 16.82 -23.80 -13.11
N GLU A 40 17.72 -24.70 -13.49
CA GLU A 40 19.09 -24.84 -13.07
C GLU A 40 19.93 -23.68 -13.63
N TYR A 41 20.48 -22.83 -12.76
CA TYR A 41 21.55 -21.90 -13.12
C TYR A 41 22.77 -22.11 -12.21
N GLY A 42 23.82 -22.66 -12.81
CA GLY A 42 25.20 -22.30 -12.47
C GLY A 42 25.88 -23.10 -11.34
N LYS A 43 26.39 -24.29 -11.67
CA LYS A 43 27.53 -24.90 -10.97
C LYS A 43 28.74 -23.97 -11.07
N GLY A 44 29.12 -23.33 -9.97
CA GLY A 44 30.27 -22.43 -9.87
C GLY A 44 31.06 -22.63 -8.57
N ARG A 45 31.86 -23.69 -8.55
CA ARG A 45 33.15 -23.92 -7.82
C ARG A 45 33.35 -23.26 -6.44
N SER A 46 33.35 -24.12 -5.42
CA SER A 46 33.96 -23.95 -4.11
C SER A 46 35.48 -23.72 -4.19
N GLU A 47 36.00 -22.64 -3.60
CA GLU A 47 37.31 -22.62 -2.92
C GLU A 47 37.26 -21.59 -1.78
N GLY A 48 37.60 -22.04 -0.57
CA GLY A 48 37.48 -21.26 0.65
C GLY A 48 38.64 -20.28 0.88
N ARG A 49 38.35 -19.26 1.67
CA ARG A 49 39.33 -18.60 2.55
C ARG A 49 38.60 -18.11 3.80
N ALA A 50 38.99 -18.68 4.93
CA ALA A 50 38.69 -18.16 6.25
C ALA A 50 39.50 -16.87 6.44
N ASP A 51 38.84 -15.79 6.84
CA ASP A 51 39.47 -14.78 7.67
C ASP A 51 38.46 -14.24 8.68
N GLY A 52 38.92 -14.14 9.91
CA GLY A 52 38.13 -13.86 11.10
C GLY A 52 37.75 -12.40 11.18
N GLY A 53 36.45 -12.15 11.26
CA GLY A 53 35.89 -10.86 11.64
C GLY A 53 34.68 -11.09 12.53
N THR A 54 34.92 -11.29 13.83
CA THR A 54 33.88 -11.26 14.87
C THR A 54 33.33 -9.85 15.01
N GLY A 55 32.42 -9.48 14.12
CA GLY A 55 31.50 -8.36 14.27
C GLY A 55 30.12 -8.91 14.61
N GLY A 56 29.82 -9.02 15.91
CA GLY A 56 28.52 -9.47 16.41
C GLY A 56 27.41 -8.46 16.09
N GLY A 57 26.90 -8.48 14.86
CA GLY A 57 25.58 -7.96 14.53
C GLY A 57 24.57 -9.09 14.76
N GLY A 58 23.67 -8.92 15.73
CA GLY A 58 22.65 -9.92 16.03
C GLY A 58 21.92 -10.34 14.75
N ILE A 59 21.85 -11.64 14.48
CA ILE A 59 21.12 -12.19 13.33
C ILE A 59 19.68 -11.70 13.44
N THR A 60 19.30 -10.73 12.62
CA THR A 60 17.92 -10.29 12.53
C THR A 60 17.14 -11.39 11.82
N SER A 61 16.63 -12.37 12.56
CA SER A 61 15.83 -13.46 12.00
C SER A 61 14.60 -12.91 11.29
N TYR A 62 14.40 -13.25 10.02
CA TYR A 62 13.19 -12.97 9.26
C TYR A 62 12.26 -14.18 9.26
N PRO A 63 10.92 -13.99 9.24
CA PRO A 63 9.97 -15.09 9.16
C PRO A 63 9.78 -15.65 7.74
N TYR A 64 10.62 -15.24 6.79
CA TYR A 64 10.61 -15.58 5.37
C TYR A 64 12.05 -15.68 4.86
N GLU A 65 12.22 -16.29 3.69
CA GLU A 65 13.52 -16.34 3.01
C GLU A 65 13.96 -14.94 2.58
N VAL A 66 15.26 -14.67 2.72
CA VAL A 66 15.83 -13.37 2.40
C VAL A 66 17.14 -13.52 1.65
N ASP A 67 17.34 -12.71 0.62
CA ASP A 67 18.65 -12.51 -0.02
C ASP A 67 19.31 -11.25 0.56
N TYR A 68 20.61 -11.33 0.85
CA TYR A 68 21.38 -10.20 1.35
C TYR A 68 21.27 -8.97 0.43
N CYS A 69 21.29 -9.18 -0.89
CA CYS A 69 21.20 -8.16 -1.91
C CYS A 69 19.81 -7.53 -2.06
N ASP A 70 18.82 -7.94 -1.28
CA ASP A 70 17.48 -7.33 -1.27
C ASP A 70 17.24 -6.37 -0.09
N HIS A 71 18.18 -6.27 0.85
CA HIS A 71 18.03 -5.43 2.05
C HIS A 71 18.42 -3.98 1.81
N PHE A 72 17.83 -3.34 0.79
CA PHE A 72 18.07 -1.94 0.47
C PHE A 72 16.88 -1.07 0.87
N GLU A 73 17.06 -0.29 1.93
CA GLU A 73 16.04 0.64 2.41
C GLU A 73 15.82 1.81 1.44
N THR A 74 14.55 2.07 1.14
CA THR A 74 14.10 3.21 0.33
C THR A 74 14.54 4.54 0.97
N PRO A 75 15.20 5.45 0.23
CA PRO A 75 15.56 6.76 0.75
C PRO A 75 14.33 7.68 0.85
N LEU A 76 14.37 8.67 1.74
CA LEU A 76 13.30 9.68 1.89
C LEU A 76 12.91 10.30 0.54
N ARG A 77 13.91 10.67 -0.27
CA ARG A 77 13.73 11.30 -1.57
C ARG A 77 12.83 10.50 -2.51
N ALA A 78 12.92 9.17 -2.50
CA ALA A 78 12.07 8.34 -3.35
C ALA A 78 10.59 8.45 -2.96
N TYR A 79 10.29 8.59 -1.66
CA TYR A 79 8.93 8.87 -1.21
C TYR A 79 8.50 10.29 -1.58
N GLU A 80 9.38 11.29 -1.44
CA GLU A 80 9.13 12.68 -1.85
C GLU A 80 8.79 12.80 -3.34
N ASP A 81 9.50 12.04 -4.19
CA ASP A 81 9.30 12.05 -5.64
C ASP A 81 7.90 11.53 -6.04
N ILE A 82 7.31 10.61 -5.26
CA ILE A 82 5.96 10.08 -5.50
C ILE A 82 4.86 10.81 -4.70
N LEU A 83 5.20 11.74 -3.80
CA LEU A 83 4.21 12.46 -2.99
C LEU A 83 3.11 13.13 -3.79
N PRO A 84 3.38 13.83 -4.91
CA PRO A 84 2.31 14.47 -5.68
C PRO A 84 1.27 13.47 -6.20
N LEU A 85 1.69 12.25 -6.54
CA LEU A 85 0.79 11.18 -6.95
C LEU A 85 -0.01 10.65 -5.76
N LEU A 86 0.65 10.39 -4.63
CA LEU A 86 -0.03 9.91 -3.41
C LEU A 86 -1.06 10.93 -2.91
N ASP A 87 -0.75 12.23 -2.99
CA ASP A 87 -1.66 13.31 -2.63
C ASP A 87 -2.91 13.32 -3.51
N LEU A 88 -2.74 13.12 -4.83
CA LEU A 88 -3.83 13.02 -5.78
C LEU A 88 -4.71 11.78 -5.49
N ILE A 89 -4.10 10.63 -5.21
CA ILE A 89 -4.84 9.40 -4.87
C ILE A 89 -5.62 9.62 -3.56
N ALA A 90 -4.98 10.18 -2.53
CA ALA A 90 -5.62 10.47 -1.25
C ALA A 90 -6.82 11.42 -1.37
N GLU A 91 -6.76 12.40 -2.28
CA GLU A 91 -7.90 13.27 -2.61
C GLU A 91 -9.10 12.52 -3.21
N ASN A 92 -8.83 11.49 -4.02
CA ASN A 92 -9.88 10.70 -4.67
C ASN A 92 -10.48 9.64 -3.74
N VAL A 93 -9.66 9.02 -2.88
CA VAL A 93 -10.11 8.02 -1.91
C VAL A 93 -10.85 8.67 -0.74
N HIS A 94 -10.34 9.79 -0.24
CA HIS A 94 -10.90 10.51 0.92
C HIS A 94 -11.26 11.97 0.55
N PRO A 95 -12.27 12.19 -0.31
CA PRO A 95 -12.61 13.53 -0.79
C PRO A 95 -13.09 14.44 0.35
N SER A 96 -12.36 15.53 0.57
CA SER A 96 -12.75 16.57 1.52
C SER A 96 -13.76 17.54 0.88
N LYS A 97 -14.80 17.91 1.62
CA LYS A 97 -15.75 18.97 1.22
C LYS A 97 -15.16 20.40 1.28
N ARG A 98 -13.90 20.56 1.73
CA ARG A 98 -13.24 21.86 1.94
C ARG A 98 -11.97 21.95 1.08
N GLY A 99 -11.82 23.09 0.39
CA GLY A 99 -10.84 23.33 -0.69
C GLY A 99 -9.36 23.26 -0.32
N GLY A 100 -8.51 23.21 -1.35
CA GLY A 100 -7.06 22.94 -1.29
C GLY A 100 -6.25 23.94 -0.47
N GLY A 101 -5.60 23.44 0.57
CA GLY A 101 -4.63 24.14 1.41
C GLY A 101 -3.77 23.13 2.16
N ALA A 102 -2.62 23.56 2.70
CA ALA A 102 -1.64 22.68 3.34
C ALA A 102 -2.21 21.90 4.54
N ASP A 103 -3.04 22.53 5.39
CA ASP A 103 -3.71 21.86 6.51
C ASP A 103 -4.67 20.77 6.03
N ASN A 104 -5.33 20.98 4.89
CA ASN A 104 -6.18 19.97 4.28
C ASN A 104 -5.34 18.84 3.67
N LEU A 105 -4.10 19.10 3.23
CA LEU A 105 -3.21 18.09 2.68
C LEU A 105 -2.70 17.14 3.77
N LEU A 106 -2.15 17.68 4.88
CA LEU A 106 -1.71 16.85 6.01
C LEU A 106 -2.86 16.03 6.59
N LYS A 107 -4.06 16.62 6.69
CA LYS A 107 -5.26 15.89 7.12
C LYS A 107 -5.63 14.75 6.17
N ARG A 108 -5.47 14.93 4.86
CA ARG A 108 -5.69 13.85 3.88
C ARG A 108 -4.67 12.74 4.03
N ARG A 109 -3.38 13.08 4.14
CA ARG A 109 -2.31 12.10 4.35
C ARG A 109 -2.49 11.31 5.64
N SER A 110 -2.91 11.98 6.72
CA SER A 110 -3.18 11.35 8.03
C SER A 110 -4.26 10.26 7.91
N GLY A 111 -5.29 10.48 7.10
CA GLY A 111 -6.34 9.49 6.83
C GLY A 111 -6.01 8.46 5.75
N PHE A 112 -4.90 8.62 5.02
CA PHE A 112 -4.49 7.74 3.94
C PHE A 112 -3.54 6.65 4.45
N VAL A 113 -3.72 5.41 3.97
CA VAL A 113 -3.02 4.22 4.46
C VAL A 113 -2.13 3.62 3.37
N PRO A 114 -0.86 4.06 3.23
CA PRO A 114 0.13 3.36 2.41
C PRO A 114 0.50 2.02 3.03
N TYR A 115 0.69 1.00 2.19
CA TYR A 115 1.14 -0.33 2.59
C TYR A 115 2.42 -0.72 1.86
N ASP A 116 3.47 -1.01 2.63
CA ASP A 116 4.71 -1.61 2.13
C ASP A 116 4.87 -3.02 2.74
N PRO A 117 4.64 -4.10 1.96
CA PRO A 117 4.72 -5.46 2.46
C PRO A 117 6.16 -5.97 2.63
N TYR A 118 7.17 -5.31 2.04
CA TYR A 118 8.54 -5.83 2.01
C TYR A 118 9.38 -5.18 3.09
N TYR A 119 9.53 -5.89 4.21
CA TYR A 119 10.20 -5.36 5.39
C TYR A 119 11.72 -5.62 5.36
N CYS A 120 12.50 -4.52 5.40
CA CYS A 120 13.95 -4.53 5.59
C CYS A 120 14.31 -4.31 7.07
N ALA A 121 14.66 -3.09 7.49
CA ALA A 121 14.97 -2.71 8.87
C ALA A 121 13.89 -1.82 9.50
N GLY A 122 12.80 -1.54 8.78
CA GLY A 122 11.65 -0.78 9.26
C GLY A 122 11.74 0.73 9.05
N ARG A 123 12.73 1.23 8.31
CA ARG A 123 12.90 2.68 8.10
C ARG A 123 11.77 3.29 7.27
N ALA A 124 11.25 2.53 6.29
CA ALA A 124 10.12 2.93 5.45
C ALA A 124 8.95 3.53 6.25
N LEU A 125 8.54 2.87 7.35
CA LEU A 125 7.45 3.33 8.21
C LEU A 125 7.70 4.74 8.76
N ARG A 126 8.91 4.98 9.27
CA ARG A 126 9.31 6.26 9.88
C ARG A 126 9.33 7.38 8.84
N LEU A 127 9.78 7.07 7.62
CA LEU A 127 9.83 8.03 6.52
C LEU A 127 8.42 8.41 6.07
N LEU A 128 7.54 7.43 5.83
CA LEU A 128 6.15 7.69 5.46
C LEU A 128 5.40 8.50 6.55
N GLN A 129 5.60 8.16 7.82
CA GLN A 129 5.04 8.92 8.94
C GLN A 129 5.56 10.36 8.97
N SER A 130 6.85 10.58 8.69
CA SER A 130 7.42 11.94 8.64
C SER A 130 6.82 12.81 7.52
N LEU A 131 6.22 12.18 6.50
CA LEU A 131 5.53 12.85 5.40
C LEU A 131 4.03 13.08 5.66
N GLY A 132 3.52 12.65 6.82
CA GLY A 132 2.15 12.84 7.27
C GLY A 132 1.23 11.63 7.10
N PHE A 133 1.76 10.45 6.73
CA PHE A 133 0.98 9.22 6.63
C PHE A 133 0.97 8.47 7.96
N ASP A 134 0.13 8.93 8.90
CA ASP A 134 0.09 8.45 10.28
C ASP A 134 -0.23 6.95 10.38
N HIS A 135 -0.97 6.43 9.41
CA HIS A 135 -1.48 5.06 9.40
C HIS A 135 -0.72 4.12 8.44
N ALA A 136 0.46 4.52 7.94
CA ALA A 136 1.27 3.66 7.08
C ALA A 136 1.52 2.27 7.71
N VAL A 137 1.41 1.22 6.90
CA VAL A 137 1.56 -0.17 7.32
C VAL A 137 2.84 -0.75 6.74
N HIS A 138 3.75 -1.15 7.64
CA HIS A 138 5.00 -1.80 7.28
C HIS A 138 5.45 -2.69 8.44
N ARG A 139 5.31 -4.00 8.28
CA ARG A 139 5.50 -5.00 9.35
C ARG A 139 6.41 -6.12 8.87
N LYS A 140 7.20 -6.67 9.79
CA LYS A 140 8.06 -7.84 9.54
C LYS A 140 7.21 -9.12 9.42
N ARG A 141 6.48 -9.25 8.32
CA ARG A 141 5.57 -10.36 7.98
C ARG A 141 5.92 -10.90 6.60
N ASP A 142 5.63 -12.17 6.38
CA ASP A 142 5.73 -12.76 5.04
C ASP A 142 4.53 -12.30 4.20
N PHE A 143 4.81 -11.45 3.22
CA PHE A 143 3.82 -10.91 2.30
C PHE A 143 3.03 -12.01 1.58
N TYR A 144 3.72 -13.06 1.13
CA TYR A 144 3.11 -14.09 0.31
C TYR A 144 2.26 -15.05 1.12
N ALA A 145 2.70 -15.36 2.34
CA ALA A 145 1.86 -16.05 3.31
C ALA A 145 0.59 -15.23 3.65
N ASP A 146 0.72 -13.90 3.77
CA ASP A 146 -0.41 -13.02 4.02
C ASP A 146 -1.39 -12.98 2.83
N VAL A 147 -0.89 -12.97 1.58
CA VAL A 147 -1.73 -13.08 0.39
C VAL A 147 -2.46 -14.42 0.35
N ALA A 148 -1.75 -15.53 0.54
CA ALA A 148 -2.32 -16.88 0.47
C ALA A 148 -3.38 -17.15 1.57
N SER A 149 -3.21 -16.53 2.74
CA SER A 149 -4.15 -16.68 3.87
C SER A 149 -5.26 -15.62 3.89
N GLY A 150 -5.26 -14.66 2.97
CA GLY A 150 -6.20 -13.53 3.00
C GLY A 150 -6.00 -12.59 4.20
N SER A 151 -4.80 -12.58 4.81
CA SER A 151 -4.47 -11.81 6.02
C SER A 151 -3.88 -10.43 5.72
N ILE A 152 -4.07 -9.92 4.50
CA ILE A 152 -3.55 -8.63 4.08
C ILE A 152 -4.25 -7.49 4.85
N PRO A 153 -3.51 -6.53 5.42
CA PRO A 153 -4.11 -5.39 6.11
C PRO A 153 -4.91 -4.53 5.14
N THR A 154 -6.01 -3.94 5.60
CA THR A 154 -6.72 -2.89 4.85
C THR A 154 -5.78 -1.71 4.59
N HIS A 155 -5.75 -1.23 3.35
CA HIS A 155 -4.90 -0.13 2.91
C HIS A 155 -5.49 0.58 1.68
N ASP A 156 -5.04 1.80 1.43
CA ASP A 156 -5.51 2.62 0.29
C ASP A 156 -4.59 2.49 -0.93
N ALA A 157 -3.29 2.26 -0.73
CA ALA A 157 -2.33 2.07 -1.81
C ALA A 157 -1.18 1.16 -1.41
N LEU A 158 -0.73 0.32 -2.35
CA LEU A 158 0.53 -0.40 -2.27
C LEU A 158 1.66 0.56 -2.66
N VAL A 159 2.58 0.83 -1.73
CA VAL A 159 3.75 1.70 -1.94
C VAL A 159 4.97 0.94 -1.47
N THR A 160 5.80 0.50 -2.41
CA THR A 160 6.89 -0.43 -2.11
C THR A 160 8.12 -0.16 -2.97
N ASN A 161 9.29 -0.47 -2.40
CA ASN A 161 10.51 -0.77 -3.13
C ASN A 161 10.78 -2.29 -2.96
N PRO A 162 10.21 -3.15 -3.81
CA PRO A 162 10.27 -4.59 -3.60
C PRO A 162 11.72 -5.10 -3.73
N PRO A 163 12.01 -6.28 -3.16
CA PRO A 163 13.22 -7.03 -3.47
C PRO A 163 13.48 -7.10 -4.98
N TYR A 164 14.76 -7.01 -5.36
CA TYR A 164 15.16 -6.98 -6.76
C TYR A 164 15.49 -8.37 -7.31
N SER A 165 15.79 -9.33 -6.43
CA SER A 165 15.90 -10.73 -6.79
C SER A 165 14.54 -11.35 -7.17
N GLY A 166 14.56 -12.60 -7.63
CA GLY A 166 13.35 -13.41 -7.86
C GLY A 166 12.28 -12.77 -8.74
N ASP A 167 11.02 -13.10 -8.44
CA ASP A 167 9.81 -12.65 -9.13
C ASP A 167 8.99 -11.66 -8.28
N HIS A 168 9.61 -11.00 -7.30
CA HIS A 168 8.92 -10.17 -6.31
C HIS A 168 8.19 -8.96 -6.93
N LYS A 169 8.68 -8.45 -8.07
CA LYS A 169 8.09 -7.32 -8.79
C LYS A 169 6.82 -7.75 -9.52
N GLU A 170 6.89 -8.86 -10.23
CA GLU A 170 5.80 -9.50 -10.97
C GLU A 170 4.66 -9.82 -10.00
N ARG A 171 4.97 -10.52 -8.89
CA ARG A 171 3.98 -10.87 -7.86
C ARG A 171 3.39 -9.64 -7.17
N GLY A 172 4.18 -8.59 -7.00
CA GLY A 172 3.70 -7.32 -6.46
C GLY A 172 2.69 -6.63 -7.39
N ILE A 173 2.94 -6.67 -8.69
CA ILE A 173 2.02 -6.14 -9.73
C ILE A 173 0.76 -7.00 -9.80
N ASP A 174 0.90 -8.33 -9.83
CA ASP A 174 -0.23 -9.27 -9.86
C ASP A 174 -1.15 -9.13 -8.65
N PHE A 175 -0.61 -8.76 -7.50
CA PHE A 175 -1.42 -8.48 -6.31
C PHE A 175 -2.21 -7.16 -6.41
N ALA A 176 -1.67 -6.19 -7.15
CA ALA A 176 -2.21 -4.83 -7.24
C ALA A 176 -3.25 -4.64 -8.37
N LEU A 177 -3.30 -5.54 -9.35
CA LEU A 177 -4.20 -5.52 -10.51
C LEU A 177 -5.34 -6.55 -10.38
#